data_AF-A0A0S1XD26-F1
#
_entry.id   AF-A0A0S1XD26-F1
#
_cell.length_a   1.000
_cell.length_b   1.000
_cell.length_c   1.000
_cell.angle_alpha   90.00
_cell.angle_beta   90.00
_cell.angle_gamma   90.00
#
_symmetry.space_group_name_H-M   'P 1'
#
loop_
_entity.id
_entity.type
_entity.pdbx_description
1 polymer ?
#
loop_
_entity_poly.entity_id
_entity_poly.type
_entity_poly.pdbx_seq_one_letter_code
_entity_poly.pdbx_strand_id
1 'polypeptide(L)'
;MPYQLVKSSYIGFKSELGRRLAHIDGDFLISEVIGKVSDDAGQLIIRSLKRSYFTLDDLPRLPLEELGEGDRKTLLRALKELKKGEKIEIKRR
;
A
#
# COMPACT_ATOMS: atom_id res chain seq x y z
N MET A 1 9.74 16.79 -2.09
CA MET A 1 9.62 16.00 -0.84
C MET A 1 9.36 14.56 -1.21
N PRO A 2 9.93 13.56 -0.53
CA PRO A 2 9.73 12.15 -0.87
C PRO A 2 8.27 11.72 -0.63
N TYR A 3 7.80 10.74 -1.39
CA TYR A 3 6.51 10.09 -1.12
C TYR A 3 6.67 8.98 -0.09
N GLN A 4 5.66 8.81 0.75
CA GLN A 4 5.54 7.71 1.69
C GLN A 4 4.72 6.59 1.07
N LEU A 5 5.21 5.36 1.20
CA LEU A 5 4.44 4.16 0.92
C LEU A 5 3.71 3.75 2.20
N VAL A 6 2.39 3.86 2.18
CA VAL A 6 1.52 3.58 3.32
C VAL A 6 0.68 2.35 3.03
N LYS A 7 0.95 1.27 3.75
CA LYS A 7 0.15 0.07 3.70
C LYS A 7 -1.11 0.25 4.53
N SER A 8 -2.26 -0.08 3.97
CA SER A 8 -3.52 -0.12 4.71
C SER A 8 -4.02 -1.55 4.82
N SER A 9 -4.11 -2.04 6.06
CA SER A 9 -4.62 -3.38 6.38
C SER A 9 -5.88 -3.26 7.23
N TYR A 10 -6.84 -4.15 6.98
CA TYR A 10 -8.08 -4.22 7.73
C TYR A 10 -8.04 -5.43 8.67
N ILE A 11 -8.28 -5.19 9.96
CA ILE A 11 -8.44 -6.25 10.95
C ILE A 11 -9.90 -6.28 11.38
N GLY A 12 -10.64 -7.26 10.88
CA GLY A 12 -11.98 -7.58 11.36
C GLY A 12 -11.94 -8.68 12.43
N PHE A 13 -12.64 -8.50 13.55
CA PHE A 13 -12.76 -9.53 14.58
C PHE A 13 -13.61 -10.70 14.08
N LYS A 14 -13.01 -11.90 13.98
CA LYS A 14 -13.73 -13.16 13.72
C LYS A 14 -14.22 -13.77 15.03
N SER A 15 -15.10 -13.11 15.77
CA SER A 15 -15.79 -13.75 16.91
C SER A 15 -17.24 -14.06 16.53
N GLU A 16 -17.71 -15.26 16.89
CA GLU A 16 -19.10 -15.69 16.73
C GLU A 16 -20.07 -14.75 17.48
N LEU A 17 -19.58 -14.13 18.55
CA LEU A 17 -20.24 -13.06 19.31
C LEU A 17 -20.44 -11.78 18.47
N GLY A 18 -19.43 -11.33 17.70
CA GLY A 18 -19.54 -10.17 16.81
C GLY A 18 -20.51 -10.37 15.63
N ARG A 19 -20.78 -11.63 15.27
CA ARG A 19 -21.80 -12.00 14.27
C ARG A 19 -23.23 -11.93 14.82
N ARG A 20 -23.42 -12.18 16.12
CA ARG A 20 -24.73 -12.18 16.80
C ARG A 20 -25.12 -10.82 17.37
N LEU A 21 -24.14 -10.01 17.74
CA LEU A 21 -24.34 -8.64 18.21
C LEU A 21 -24.14 -7.71 17.01
N ALA A 22 -25.21 -7.47 16.25
CA ALA A 22 -25.21 -6.45 15.20
C ALA A 22 -24.74 -5.12 15.81
N HIS A 23 -23.57 -4.63 15.41
CA HIS A 23 -22.92 -3.39 15.87
C HIS A 23 -22.22 -3.42 17.24
N ILE A 24 -21.18 -4.24 17.43
CA ILE A 24 -20.08 -3.82 18.30
C ILE A 24 -18.89 -3.45 17.43
N ASP A 25 -18.76 -2.14 17.25
CA ASP A 25 -17.70 -1.42 16.56
C ASP A 25 -16.32 -2.00 16.87
N GLY A 26 -15.60 -2.43 15.83
CA GLY A 26 -14.23 -2.90 16.00
C GLY A 26 -13.48 -3.08 14.70
N ASP A 27 -13.84 -2.32 13.67
CA ASP A 27 -13.15 -2.34 12.40
C ASP A 27 -11.94 -1.41 12.49
N PHE A 28 -10.75 -1.98 12.67
CA PHE A 28 -9.52 -1.21 12.71
C PHE A 28 -8.86 -1.21 11.33
N LEU A 29 -8.75 0.00 10.77
CA LEU A 29 -7.87 0.26 9.64
C LEU A 29 -6.48 0.61 10.19
N ILE A 30 -5.53 -0.31 10.03
CA ILE A 30 -4.14 -0.05 10.39
C ILE A 30 -3.44 0.55 9.17
N SER A 31 -2.85 1.74 9.36
CA SER A 31 -2.03 2.41 8.35
C SER A 31 -0.58 2.40 8.80
N GLU A 32 0.28 1.72 8.05
CA GLU A 32 1.70 1.55 8.36
C GLU A 32 2.57 2.17 7.26
N VAL A 33 3.56 2.97 7.65
CA VAL A 33 4.55 3.52 6.70
C VAL A 33 5.64 2.48 6.48
N ILE A 34 5.62 1.82 5.33
CA ILE A 34 6.52 0.70 4.99
C ILE A 34 7.76 1.15 4.20
N GLY A 35 7.79 2.42 3.78
CA GLY A 35 8.94 2.99 3.10
C GLY A 35 8.71 4.41 2.60
N LYS A 36 9.77 4.97 2.04
CA LYS A 36 9.76 6.25 1.34
C LYS A 36 10.42 6.07 -0.01
N VAL A 37 9.85 6.70 -1.03
CA VAL A 37 10.42 6.76 -2.37
C VAL A 37 10.69 8.21 -2.75
N SER A 38 11.60 8.43 -3.68
CA SER A 38 11.87 9.77 -4.21
C SER A 38 10.61 10.42 -4.80
N ASP A 39 10.64 11.74 -4.97
CA ASP A 39 9.51 12.47 -5.57
C ASP A 39 9.25 11.99 -7.01
N ASP A 40 10.31 11.80 -7.78
CA ASP A 40 10.27 11.33 -9.16
C ASP A 40 9.69 9.92 -9.26
N ALA A 41 10.15 9.01 -8.39
CA ALA A 41 9.62 7.65 -8.31
C ALA A 41 8.12 7.63 -7.96
N GLY A 42 7.71 8.41 -6.96
CA GLY A 42 6.30 8.49 -6.57
C GLY A 42 5.43 9.05 -7.70
N GLN A 43 5.88 10.13 -8.36
CA GLN A 43 5.15 10.68 -9.52
C GLN A 43 5.08 9.69 -10.67
N LEU A 44 6.17 8.98 -10.96
CA LEU A 44 6.21 8.00 -12.04
C LEU A 44 5.19 6.89 -11.81
N ILE A 45 5.16 6.30 -10.60
CA ILE A 45 4.18 5.27 -10.26
C ILE A 45 2.74 5.79 -10.37
N ILE A 46 2.47 7.00 -9.87
CA ILE A 46 1.15 7.63 -9.97
C ILE A 46 0.73 7.83 -11.43
N ARG A 47 1.65 8.29 -12.30
CA ARG A 47 1.39 8.48 -13.73
C ARG A 47 1.13 7.16 -14.44
N SER A 48 1.94 6.13 -14.19
CA SER A 48 1.80 4.81 -14.83
C SER A 48 0.48 4.14 -14.46
N LEU A 49 0.03 4.27 -13.21
CA LEU A 49 -1.21 3.65 -12.74
C LEU A 49 -2.43 4.55 -12.88
N LYS A 50 -2.25 5.86 -13.10
CA LYS A 50 -3.27 6.91 -13.04
C LYS A 50 -4.02 6.95 -11.69
N ARG A 51 -3.37 6.53 -10.61
CA ARG A 51 -3.90 6.50 -9.23
C ARG A 51 -2.79 6.55 -8.19
N SER A 52 -3.13 6.96 -6.97
CA SER A 52 -2.21 7.11 -5.84
C SER A 52 -2.09 5.85 -4.97
N TYR A 53 -2.35 4.67 -5.52
CA TYR A 53 -2.19 3.41 -4.81
C TYR A 53 -1.93 2.25 -5.79
N PHE A 54 -1.37 1.16 -5.29
CA PHE A 54 -1.18 -0.07 -6.05
C PHE A 54 -1.46 -1.31 -5.19
N THR A 55 -1.74 -2.40 -5.90
CA THR A 55 -2.03 -3.73 -5.37
C THR A 55 -1.11 -4.75 -6.02
N LEU A 56 -1.17 -6.02 -5.61
CA LEU A 56 -0.43 -7.09 -6.28
C LEU A 56 -0.82 -7.23 -7.76
N ASP A 57 -2.06 -6.93 -8.12
CA ASP A 57 -2.53 -7.03 -9.51
C ASP A 57 -1.89 -5.97 -10.43
N ASP A 58 -1.29 -4.93 -9.85
CA ASP A 58 -0.60 -3.86 -10.58
C ASP A 58 0.86 -4.17 -10.89
N LEU A 59 1.40 -5.28 -10.38
CA LEU A 59 2.80 -5.70 -10.59
C LEU A 59 3.28 -5.54 -12.04
N PRO A 60 2.52 -5.96 -13.08
CA PRO A 60 2.95 -5.84 -14.47
C PRO A 60 3.00 -4.40 -15.00
N ARG A 61 2.34 -3.46 -14.32
CA ARG A 61 2.21 -2.04 -14.74
C ARG A 61 3.14 -1.13 -13.94
N LEU A 62 3.86 -1.66 -12.97
CA LEU A 62 4.80 -0.88 -12.18
C LEU A 62 6.06 -0.60 -13.01
N PRO A 63 6.51 0.67 -13.08
CA PRO A 63 7.66 1.08 -13.90
C PRO A 63 9.00 0.71 -13.21
N LEU A 64 9.19 -0.55 -12.84
CA LEU A 64 10.34 -1.00 -12.01
C LEU A 64 11.70 -0.75 -12.66
N GLU A 65 11.77 -0.73 -13.98
CA GLU A 65 13.00 -0.53 -14.76
C GLU A 65 13.43 0.94 -14.81
N GLU A 66 12.46 1.86 -14.69
CA GLU A 66 12.68 3.31 -14.73
C GLU A 66 12.99 3.89 -13.34
N LEU A 67 12.81 3.10 -12.27
CA LEU A 67 13.11 3.51 -10.91
C LEU A 67 14.60 3.41 -10.59
N GLY A 68 15.11 4.41 -9.84
CA GLY A 68 16.44 4.33 -9.24
C GLY A 68 16.58 3.12 -8.31
N GLU A 69 17.79 2.57 -8.19
CA GLU A 69 18.03 1.30 -7.49
C GLU A 69 17.50 1.29 -6.04
N GLY A 70 17.65 2.41 -5.31
CA GLY A 70 17.14 2.56 -3.94
C GLY A 70 15.61 2.54 -3.86
N ASP A 71 14.94 3.24 -4.77
CA ASP A 71 13.47 3.28 -4.85
C ASP A 71 12.92 1.91 -5.28
N ARG A 72 13.58 1.27 -6.25
CA ARG A 72 13.23 -0.08 -6.70
C ARG A 72 13.33 -1.10 -5.57
N LYS A 73 14.41 -1.09 -4.78
CA LYS A 73 14.57 -1.96 -3.61
C LYS A 73 13.47 -1.73 -2.58
N THR A 74 13.14 -0.46 -2.30
CA THR A 74 12.07 -0.10 -1.36
C THR A 74 10.71 -0.61 -1.85
N LEU A 75 10.41 -0.42 -3.13
CA LEU A 75 9.14 -0.85 -3.73
C LEU A 75 9.03 -2.38 -3.75
N LEU A 76 10.10 -3.10 -4.09
CA LEU A 76 10.12 -4.57 -4.06
C LEU A 76 9.93 -5.12 -2.65
N ARG A 77 10.52 -4.47 -1.62
CA ARG A 77 10.28 -4.85 -0.22
C ARG A 77 8.81 -4.65 0.15
N ALA A 78 8.25 -3.50 -0.22
CA ALA A 78 6.85 -3.17 0.00
C ALA A 78 5.89 -4.20 -0.65
N LEU A 79 6.19 -4.62 -1.88
CA LEU A 79 5.42 -5.65 -2.59
C LEU A 79 5.50 -7.03 -1.93
N LYS A 80 6.64 -7.41 -1.35
CA LYS A 80 6.79 -8.69 -0.63
C LYS A 80 5.95 -8.76 0.64
N GLU A 81 5.73 -7.62 1.29
CA GLU A 81 4.92 -7.53 2.51
C GLU A 81 3.41 -7.41 2.22
N LEU A 82 3.02 -7.23 0.96
CA LEU A 82 1.64 -7.04 0.55
C LEU A 82 0.89 -8.38 0.41
N LYS A 83 -0.24 -8.52 1.11
CA LYS A 83 -1.13 -9.69 0.98
C LYS A 83 -2.22 -9.43 -0.05
N LYS A 84 -2.85 -10.51 -0.51
CA LYS A 84 -4.00 -10.45 -1.42
C LYS A 84 -5.15 -9.65 -0.79
N GLY A 85 -5.63 -8.61 -1.49
CA GLY A 85 -6.67 -7.69 -1.02
C GLY A 85 -6.17 -6.47 -0.24
N GLU A 86 -4.86 -6.39 0.05
CA GLU A 86 -4.25 -5.19 0.63
C GLU A 86 -3.78 -4.22 -0.46
N LYS A 87 -3.68 -2.94 -0.11
CA LYS A 87 -3.19 -1.88 -1.00
C LYS A 87 -2.09 -1.06 -0.33
N ILE A 88 -1.20 -0.50 -1.14
CA ILE A 88 -0.20 0.47 -0.73
C ILE A 88 -0.56 1.81 -1.34
N GLU A 89 -0.80 2.81 -0.50
CA GLU A 89 -1.06 4.19 -0.88
C GLU A 89 0.25 4.98 -0.98
N ILE A 90 0.32 5.86 -1.96
CA ILE A 90 1.45 6.75 -2.21
C ILE A 90 1.03 8.14 -1.70
N LYS A 91 1.57 8.56 -0.55
CA LYS A 91 1.18 9.82 0.12
C LYS A 91 2.32 10.82 0.15
N ARG A 92 2.02 12.09 -0.10
CA ARG A 92 2.93 13.22 0.16
C ARG A 92 2.59 13.76 1.56
N ARG A 93 3.55 13.72 2.47
CA ARG A 93 3.47 14.28 3.83
C ARG A 93 4.78 14.97 4.17
#